data_AF-A0A7C7DP62-F1
#
_entry.id   AF-A0A7C7DP62-F1
#
_cell.length_a   1.000
_cell.length_b   1.000
_cell.length_c   1.000
_cell.angle_alpha   90.00
_cell.angle_beta   90.00
_cell.angle_gamma   90.00
#
_symmetry.space_group_name_H-M   'P 1'
#
loop_
_entity.id
_entity.type
_entity.pdbx_description
1 polymer ?
#
loop_
_entity_poly.entity_id
_entity_poly.type
_entity_poly.pdbx_seq_one_letter_code
_entity_poly.pdbx_strand_id
1 'polypeptide(L)'
;MLLFVDRVLAGMAVMRAISGFVEIAAAYYIMFHVRRIEDALRINAILGAIGPVVFVAVSALGLASLAGRVSAPRLIVISAGMALVLWGTSG
;
A
#
# COMPACT_ATOMS: atom_id res chain seq x y z
N MET A 1 11.39 -5.94 21.56
CA MET A 1 11.69 -5.91 20.10
C MET A 1 11.00 -4.74 19.40
N LEU A 2 9.67 -4.57 19.50
CA LEU A 2 8.93 -3.43 18.92
C LEU A 2 9.29 -2.04 19.52
N LEU A 3 9.75 -1.99 20.78
CA LEU A 3 10.11 -0.74 21.47
C LEU A 3 11.40 -0.06 20.95
N PHE A 4 12.20 -0.74 20.12
CA PHE A 4 13.45 -0.22 19.54
C PHE A 4 13.36 0.06 18.04
N VAL A 5 12.15 0.00 17.47
CA VAL A 5 11.93 0.22 16.03
C VAL A 5 11.82 1.73 15.78
N ASP A 6 12.55 2.21 14.76
CA ASP A 6 12.42 3.59 14.27
C ASP A 6 10.95 3.93 14.01
N ARG A 7 10.50 5.12 14.42
CA ARG A 7 9.09 5.52 14.32
C ARG A 7 8.56 5.43 12.88
N VAL A 8 9.39 5.73 11.88
CA VAL A 8 9.02 5.63 10.47
C VAL A 8 8.89 4.17 10.07
N LEU A 9 9.84 3.30 10.47
CA LEU A 9 9.77 1.87 10.18
C LEU A 9 8.54 1.22 10.83
N ALA A 10 8.23 1.59 12.07
CA ALA A 10 7.01 1.16 12.76
C ALA A 10 5.76 1.63 12.01
N GLY A 11 5.73 2.90 11.56
CA GLY A 11 4.64 3.43 10.73
C GLY A 11 4.45 2.66 9.42
N MET A 12 5.54 2.37 8.71
CA MET A 12 5.50 1.57 7.48
C MET A 12 4.96 0.15 7.73
N ALA A 13 5.37 -0.49 8.83
CA ALA A 13 4.90 -1.82 9.21
C ALA A 13 3.41 -1.80 9.57
N VAL A 14 2.97 -0.81 10.36
CA VAL A 14 1.55 -0.66 10.76
C VAL A 14 0.66 -0.41 9.55
N MET A 15 1.04 0.49 8.62
CA MET A 15 0.23 0.73 7.42
C MET A 15 0.09 -0.52 6.55
N ARG A 16 1.16 -1.32 6.43
CA ARG A 16 1.07 -2.63 5.75
C ARG A 16 0.19 -3.62 6.47
N ALA A 17 0.29 -3.71 7.80
CA ALA A 17 -0.53 -4.60 8.60
C ALA A 17 -2.02 -4.25 8.46
N ILE A 18 -2.37 -2.96 8.51
CA ILE A 18 -3.74 -2.48 8.30
C ILE A 18 -4.22 -2.85 6.89
N SER A 19 -3.44 -2.57 5.85
CA SER A 19 -3.81 -2.91 4.47
C SER A 19 -4.01 -4.40 4.28
N GLY A 20 -3.11 -5.24 4.79
CA GLY A 20 -3.25 -6.69 4.71
C GLY A 20 -4.43 -7.23 5.52
N PHE A 21 -4.77 -6.57 6.64
CA PHE A 21 -5.96 -6.93 7.40
C PHE A 21 -7.24 -6.63 6.62
N VAL A 22 -7.30 -5.52 5.88
CA VAL A 22 -8.45 -5.21 5.00
C VAL A 22 -8.61 -6.28 3.90
N GLU A 23 -7.51 -6.74 3.30
CA GLU A 23 -7.51 -7.84 2.33
C GLU A 23 -8.09 -9.13 2.93
N ILE A 24 -7.60 -9.51 4.11
CA ILE A 24 -8.07 -10.72 4.81
C ILE A 24 -9.55 -10.60 5.20
N ALA A 25 -9.98 -9.44 5.68
CA ALA A 25 -11.36 -9.18 6.05
C ALA A 25 -12.30 -9.25 4.83
N ALA A 26 -11.89 -8.68 3.70
CA ALA A 26 -12.63 -8.76 2.44
C ALA A 26 -12.71 -10.21 1.93
N ALA A 27 -11.62 -10.97 1.99
CA ALA A 27 -11.60 -12.38 1.62
C ALA A 27 -12.58 -13.21 2.48
N TYR A 28 -12.58 -12.98 3.80
CA TYR A 28 -13.54 -13.60 4.71
C TYR A 28 -14.99 -13.22 4.36
N TYR A 29 -15.25 -11.93 4.12
CA TYR A 29 -16.58 -11.46 3.75
C TYR A 29 -17.06 -12.10 2.44
N ILE A 30 -16.21 -12.16 1.40
CA ILE A 30 -16.52 -12.81 0.13
C ILE A 30 -16.87 -14.30 0.34
N MET A 31 -16.06 -15.02 1.11
CA MET A 31 -16.23 -16.47 1.31
C MET A 31 -17.53 -16.84 2.03
N PHE A 32 -17.96 -16.05 3.02
CA PHE A 32 -19.09 -16.41 3.88
C PHE A 32 -20.39 -15.66 3.59
N HIS A 33 -20.32 -14.48 2.95
CA HIS A 33 -21.48 -13.58 2.81
C HIS A 33 -21.84 -13.28 1.36
N VAL A 34 -20.90 -13.37 0.42
CA VAL A 34 -21.17 -13.06 -0.99
C VAL A 34 -21.65 -14.30 -1.74
N ARG A 35 -22.78 -14.17 -2.45
CA ARG A 35 -23.42 -15.28 -3.20
C ARG A 35 -23.35 -15.12 -4.72
N ARG A 36 -22.93 -13.95 -5.21
CA ARG A 36 -22.85 -13.61 -6.63
C ARG A 36 -21.45 -13.16 -6.99
N ILE A 37 -20.98 -13.56 -8.16
CA ILE A 37 -19.61 -13.28 -8.61
C ILE A 37 -19.45 -11.77 -8.88
N GLU A 38 -20.49 -11.10 -9.38
CA GLU A 38 -20.49 -9.67 -9.67
C GLU A 38 -20.25 -8.83 -8.42
N ASP A 39 -20.80 -9.23 -7.28
CA ASP A 39 -20.60 -8.55 -6.01
C ASP A 39 -19.16 -8.75 -5.50
N ALA A 40 -18.59 -9.94 -5.66
CA ALA A 40 -17.19 -10.22 -5.33
C ALA A 40 -16.23 -9.42 -6.22
N LEU A 41 -16.53 -9.28 -7.51
CA LEU A 41 -15.76 -8.46 -8.44
C LEU A 41 -15.78 -6.98 -8.05
N ARG A 42 -16.92 -6.45 -7.61
CA ARG A 42 -17.02 -5.06 -7.12
C ARG A 42 -16.15 -4.84 -5.89
N ILE A 43 -16.13 -5.78 -4.95
CA ILE A 43 -15.26 -5.70 -3.76
C ILE A 43 -13.79 -5.71 -4.20
N ASN A 44 -13.40 -6.64 -5.08
CA ASN A 44 -12.03 -6.71 -5.58
C ASN A 44 -11.61 -5.46 -6.37
N ALA A 45 -12.52 -4.82 -7.11
CA ALA A 45 -12.22 -3.56 -7.78
C ALA A 45 -11.90 -2.44 -6.78
N ILE A 46 -12.65 -2.35 -5.67
CA ILE A 46 -12.38 -1.39 -4.59
C ILE A 46 -11.05 -1.72 -3.89
N LEU A 47 -10.83 -2.99 -3.55
CA LEU A 47 -9.58 -3.47 -2.94
C LEU A 47 -8.36 -3.21 -3.85
N GLY A 48 -8.52 -3.38 -5.15
CA GLY A 48 -7.50 -3.12 -6.15
C GLY A 48 -6.98 -1.66 -6.12
N ALA A 49 -7.81 -0.71 -5.70
CA ALA A 49 -7.39 0.68 -5.51
C ALA A 49 -6.67 0.93 -4.16
N ILE A 50 -6.93 0.11 -3.14
CA ILE A 50 -6.29 0.24 -1.81
C ILE A 50 -4.79 -0.03 -1.90
N GLY A 51 -4.39 -1.05 -2.68
CA GLY A 51 -2.97 -1.40 -2.88
C GLY A 51 -2.10 -0.21 -3.34
N PRO A 52 -2.43 0.44 -4.48
CA PRO A 52 -1.75 1.65 -4.94
C PRO A 52 -1.72 2.79 -3.92
N VAL A 53 -2.83 3.07 -3.22
CA VAL A 53 -2.89 4.14 -2.21
C VAL A 53 -1.95 3.85 -1.03
N VAL A 54 -1.98 2.64 -0.49
CA VAL A 54 -1.11 2.23 0.62
C VAL A 54 0.36 2.22 0.18
N PHE A 55 0.64 1.75 -1.04
CA PHE A 55 1.98 1.74 -1.61
C PHE A 55 2.57 3.15 -1.67
N VAL A 56 1.82 4.15 -2.14
CA VAL A 56 2.23 5.56 -2.15
C VAL A 56 2.47 6.07 -0.74
N ALA A 57 1.54 5.84 0.18
CA ALA A 57 1.66 6.34 1.56
C ALA A 57 2.91 5.78 2.26
N VAL A 58 3.15 4.46 2.17
CA VAL A 58 4.32 3.80 2.77
C VAL A 58 5.61 4.30 2.12
N SER A 59 5.63 4.40 0.79
CA SER A 59 6.81 4.86 0.05
C SER A 59 7.13 6.32 0.33
N ALA A 60 6.12 7.19 0.47
CA ALA A 60 6.28 8.59 0.85
C ALA A 60 6.89 8.72 2.25
N LEU A 61 6.43 7.94 3.23
CA LEU A 61 7.03 7.90 4.57
C LEU A 61 8.51 7.48 4.52
N GLY A 62 8.83 6.45 3.74
CA GLY A 62 10.20 5.97 3.57
C GLY A 62 11.10 6.98 2.85
N LEU A 63 10.60 7.64 1.81
CA LEU A 63 11.35 8.67 1.08
C LEU A 63 11.58 9.92 1.93
N ALA A 64 10.57 10.35 2.71
CA ALA A 64 10.69 11.49 3.60
C ALA A 64 11.76 11.27 4.68
N SER A 65 11.91 10.06 5.22
CA SER A 65 12.95 9.74 6.21
C SER A 65 14.36 9.64 5.61
N LEU A 66 14.45 9.40 4.29
CA LEU A 66 15.70 9.34 3.54
C LEU A 66 16.12 10.70 2.96
N ALA A 67 15.33 11.76 3.15
CA ALA A 67 15.63 13.09 2.65
C ALA A 67 17.01 13.57 3.15
N GLY A 68 17.86 14.03 2.22
CA GLY A 68 19.23 14.46 2.51
C GLY A 68 20.25 13.34 2.72
N ARG A 69 19.83 12.06 2.83
CA ARG A 69 20.73 10.90 2.94
C ARG A 69 20.92 10.16 1.61
N VAL A 70 20.02 10.39 0.65
CA VAL A 70 20.01 9.75 -0.67
C VAL A 70 20.20 10.81 -1.74
N SER A 71 20.99 10.49 -2.77
CA SER A 71 21.25 11.42 -3.87
C SER A 71 19.99 11.69 -4.71
N ALA A 72 19.88 12.92 -5.22
CA ALA A 72 18.74 13.35 -6.02
C ALA A 72 18.40 12.42 -7.21
N PRO A 73 19.37 11.87 -7.98
CA PRO A 73 19.06 10.95 -9.07
C PRO A 73 18.34 9.68 -8.61
N ARG A 74 18.71 9.12 -7.44
CA ARG A 74 18.04 7.92 -6.92
C ARG A 74 16.62 8.23 -6.46
N LEU A 75 16.40 9.39 -5.83
CA LEU A 75 15.07 9.84 -5.44
C LEU A 75 14.15 10.02 -6.66
N ILE A 76 14.67 10.55 -7.76
CA ILE A 76 13.94 10.69 -9.02
C ILE A 76 13.52 9.32 -9.56
N VAL A 77 14.44 8.35 -9.62
CA VAL A 77 14.13 6.99 -10.11
C VAL A 77 13.07 6.31 -9.25
N ILE A 78 13.18 6.39 -7.92
CA ILE A 78 12.20 5.76 -7.02
C ILE A 78 10.82 6.43 -7.20
N SER A 79 10.78 7.76 -7.25
CA SER A 79 9.54 8.52 -7.44
C SER A 79 8.90 8.24 -8.80
N ALA A 80 9.72 8.10 -9.85
CA ALA A 80 9.27 7.72 -11.19
C ALA A 80 8.67 6.31 -11.22
N GLY A 81 9.31 5.33 -10.57
CA GLY A 81 8.75 3.99 -10.42
C GLY A 81 7.39 4.00 -9.70
N MET A 82 7.27 4.83 -8.66
CA MET A 82 6.00 5.03 -7.96
C MET A 82 4.91 5.61 -8.86
N ALA A 83 5.26 6.63 -9.65
CA ALA A 83 4.36 7.26 -10.62
C ALA A 83 3.97 6.29 -11.75
N LEU A 84 4.87 5.44 -12.22
CA LEU A 84 4.59 4.42 -13.23
C LEU A 84 3.63 3.34 -12.71
N VAL A 85 3.79 2.90 -11.45
CA VAL A 85 2.85 1.97 -10.82
C VAL A 85 1.46 2.59 -10.74
N LEU A 86 1.37 3.86 -10.33
CA LEU A 86 0.11 4.60 -10.32
C LEU A 86 -0.48 4.71 -11.72
N TRP A 87 0.31 5.14 -12.70
CA TRP A 87 -0.16 5.29 -14.07
C TRP A 87 -0.64 3.97 -14.67
N GLY A 88 0.08 2.87 -14.46
CA GLY A 88 -0.31 1.54 -14.93
C GLY A 88 -1.51 0.93 -14.20
N THR A 89 -1.86 1.44 -13.01
CA THR A 89 -3.06 1.02 -12.25
C THR A 89 -4.22 2.01 -12.34
N SER A 90 -3.99 3.16 -12.97
CA SER A 90 -5.01 4.14 -13.32
C SER A 90 -5.66 3.65 -14.62
N GLY A 91 -6.82 3.01 -14.49
CA GLY A 91 -7.68 2.67 -15.64
C GLY A 91 -8.25 3.92 -16.31
#